data_AF-A0AB33JQL2-F1
#
_entry.id   AF-A0AB33JQL2-F1
#
_cell.length_a   1.000
_cell.length_b   1.000
_cell.length_c   1.000
_cell.angle_alpha   90.00
_cell.angle_beta   90.00
_cell.angle_gamma   90.00
#
_symmetry.space_group_name_H-M   'P 1'
#
loop_
_entity.id
_entity.type
_entity.pdbx_description
1 polymer ?
#
loop_
_entity_poly.entity_id
_entity_poly.type
_entity_poly.pdbx_seq_one_letter_code
_entity_poly.pdbx_strand_id
1 'polypeptide(L)'
;MCISLSGAGIIIFLYSTNWLWPEFNGSHHLGNNIYMIEWDGGPIIVQGTNIHGRTCYGGAYIIPYYNCNSIRKEHVVYAKYNKSWILIKTAMYNPYKYKYYIINKRFKEHEKPEIILSKFTDSFNDSISLVRYMQIHHIIDTDMQTHQE
;
A
#
# COMPACT_ATOMS: atom_id res chain seq x y z
N MET A 1 -5.25 -40.62 -2.93
CA MET A 1 -5.68 -40.20 -1.58
C MET A 1 -6.39 -38.87 -1.73
N CYS A 2 -7.72 -38.88 -1.90
CA CYS A 2 -8.50 -37.66 -2.04
C CYS A 2 -8.70 -37.08 -0.64
N ILE A 3 -8.04 -35.96 -0.34
CA ILE A 3 -8.31 -35.21 0.88
C ILE A 3 -9.68 -34.55 0.66
N SER A 4 -10.75 -35.14 1.21
CA SER A 4 -12.01 -34.41 1.33
C SER A 4 -11.81 -33.32 2.36
N LEU A 5 -11.49 -32.11 1.92
CA LEU A 5 -11.56 -30.93 2.76
C LEU A 5 -13.04 -30.76 3.16
N SER A 6 -13.39 -31.21 4.37
CA SER A 6 -14.68 -30.88 4.96
C SER A 6 -14.81 -29.35 5.01
N GLY A 7 -16.02 -28.82 4.80
CA GLY A 7 -16.23 -27.36 4.76
C GLY A 7 -15.66 -26.63 5.99
N ALA A 8 -15.62 -27.30 7.15
CA ALA A 8 -14.98 -26.80 8.37
C ALA A 8 -13.47 -26.56 8.21
N GLY A 9 -12.74 -27.42 7.50
CA GLY A 9 -11.31 -27.26 7.26
C GLY A 9 -10.99 -26.04 6.38
N ILE A 10 -11.81 -25.78 5.37
CA ILE A 10 -11.68 -24.59 4.51
C ILE A 10 -11.94 -23.31 5.32
N ILE A 11 -12.97 -23.31 6.17
CA ILE A 11 -13.28 -22.15 7.02
C ILE A 11 -12.13 -21.86 8.00
N ILE A 12 -11.57 -22.89 8.64
CA ILE A 12 -10.43 -22.73 9.56
C ILE A 12 -9.19 -22.22 8.82
N PHE A 13 -8.93 -22.73 7.62
CA PHE A 13 -7.82 -22.25 6.79
C PHE A 13 -7.99 -20.77 6.45
N LEU A 14 -9.14 -20.37 5.90
CA LEU A 14 -9.44 -18.97 5.56
C LEU A 14 -9.43 -18.04 6.78
N TYR A 15 -9.84 -18.52 7.94
CA TYR A 15 -9.73 -17.76 9.18
C TYR A 15 -8.25 -17.58 9.58
N SER A 16 -7.43 -18.62 9.43
CA SER A 16 -6.02 -18.61 9.81
C SER A 16 -5.16 -17.72 8.92
N THR A 17 -5.49 -17.59 7.62
CA THR A 17 -4.75 -16.72 6.70
C THR A 17 -4.77 -15.26 7.15
N ASN A 18 -5.85 -14.81 7.81
CA ASN A 18 -5.94 -13.45 8.36
C ASN A 18 -4.87 -13.12 9.42
N TRP A 19 -4.31 -14.12 10.06
CA TRP A 19 -3.34 -13.96 11.15
C TRP A 19 -1.93 -14.38 10.75
N LEU A 20 -1.81 -15.44 9.96
CA LEU A 20 -0.52 -16.03 9.61
C LEU A 20 0.04 -15.47 8.30
N TRP A 21 -0.83 -15.25 7.31
CA TRP A 21 -0.44 -14.87 5.94
C TRP A 21 -1.41 -13.81 5.38
N PRO A 22 -1.44 -12.60 5.96
CA PRO A 22 -2.34 -11.55 5.48
C PRO A 22 -2.13 -11.22 4.00
N GLU A 23 -0.94 -11.48 3.46
CA GLU A 23 -0.58 -11.34 2.05
C GLU A 23 -1.39 -12.28 1.15
N PHE A 24 -1.79 -13.46 1.65
CA PHE A 24 -2.68 -14.38 0.90
C PHE A 24 -4.06 -13.76 0.63
N ASN A 25 -4.46 -12.81 1.48
CA ASN A 25 -5.70 -12.04 1.32
C ASN A 25 -5.45 -10.69 0.62
N GLY A 26 -4.30 -10.53 -0.04
CA GLY A 26 -3.92 -9.32 -0.77
C GLY A 26 -3.62 -8.13 0.13
N SER A 27 -3.22 -8.34 1.40
CA SER A 27 -2.98 -7.27 2.37
C SER A 27 -1.53 -7.20 2.83
N HIS A 28 -0.88 -6.08 2.57
CA HIS A 28 0.53 -5.86 2.88
C HIS A 28 0.68 -4.67 3.82
N HIS A 29 1.08 -4.94 5.06
CA HIS A 29 1.30 -3.88 6.05
C HIS A 29 2.60 -3.13 5.74
N LEU A 30 2.46 -1.85 5.41
CA LEU A 30 3.59 -0.96 5.13
C LEU A 30 4.06 -0.21 6.37
N GLY A 31 3.36 -0.28 7.50
CA GLY A 31 3.69 0.39 8.76
C GLY A 31 2.88 1.66 9.03
N ASN A 32 2.75 2.02 10.31
CA ASN A 32 1.99 3.19 10.79
C ASN A 32 0.53 3.19 10.30
N ASN A 33 -0.13 2.02 10.37
CA ASN A 33 -1.49 1.76 9.88
C ASN A 33 -1.69 2.05 8.38
N ILE A 34 -0.62 2.00 7.59
CA ILE A 34 -0.67 2.08 6.14
C ILE A 34 -0.54 0.69 5.54
N TYR A 35 -1.40 0.36 4.59
CA TYR A 35 -1.43 -0.93 3.92
C TYR A 35 -1.46 -0.73 2.41
N MET A 36 -0.77 -1.59 1.68
CA MET A 36 -1.07 -1.85 0.29
C MET A 36 -2.08 -3.00 0.24
N ILE A 37 -3.20 -2.78 -0.45
CA ILE A 37 -4.22 -3.81 -0.62
C ILE A 37 -4.48 -4.05 -2.10
N GLU A 38 -4.64 -5.32 -2.47
CA GLU A 38 -5.20 -5.69 -3.77
C GLU A 38 -6.67 -5.27 -3.83
N TRP A 39 -7.09 -4.72 -4.96
CA TRP A 39 -8.45 -4.26 -5.17
C TRP A 39 -8.85 -4.43 -6.63
N ASP A 40 -10.15 -4.39 -6.91
CA ASP A 40 -10.67 -4.43 -8.27
C ASP A 40 -10.13 -3.23 -9.09
N GLY A 41 -9.32 -3.51 -10.12
CA GLY A 41 -8.59 -2.52 -10.91
C GLY A 41 -7.14 -2.24 -10.46
N GLY A 42 -6.61 -3.02 -9.51
CA GLY A 42 -5.19 -3.04 -9.13
C GLY A 42 -4.89 -2.54 -7.71
N PRO A 43 -3.66 -2.74 -7.22
CA PRO A 43 -3.28 -2.41 -5.85
C PRO A 43 -3.39 -0.93 -5.52
N ILE A 44 -3.68 -0.63 -4.25
CA ILE A 44 -3.82 0.73 -3.71
C ILE A 44 -3.20 0.85 -2.32
N ILE A 45 -2.83 2.06 -1.93
CA ILE A 45 -2.37 2.40 -0.58
C ILE A 45 -3.51 3.03 0.22
N VAL A 46 -3.80 2.46 1.37
CA VAL A 46 -4.87 2.91 2.27
C VAL A 46 -4.37 3.08 3.69
N GLN A 47 -5.03 3.97 4.44
CA GLN A 47 -5.02 3.92 5.89
C GLN A 47 -6.03 2.87 6.35
N GLY A 48 -5.56 1.83 7.06
CA GLY A 48 -6.41 0.70 7.45
C GLY A 48 -7.55 1.12 8.37
N THR A 49 -8.78 0.73 8.02
CA THR A 49 -9.98 0.90 8.86
C THR A 49 -10.83 -0.35 8.97
N ASN A 50 -10.81 -1.22 7.95
CA ASN A 50 -11.43 -2.53 7.97
C ASN A 50 -10.35 -3.61 8.15
N ILE A 51 -10.04 -3.93 9.41
CA ILE A 51 -8.96 -4.85 9.78
C ILE A 51 -9.54 -6.06 10.50
N HIS A 52 -9.16 -7.26 10.06
CA HIS A 52 -9.44 -8.51 10.74
C HIS A 52 -8.15 -9.29 10.97
N GLY A 53 -7.80 -9.53 12.23
CA GLY A 53 -6.49 -10.07 12.59
C GLY A 53 -5.37 -9.12 12.14
N ARG A 54 -4.53 -9.57 11.21
CA ARG A 54 -3.44 -8.79 10.60
C ARG A 54 -3.73 -8.40 9.15
N THR A 55 -4.89 -8.76 8.62
CA THR A 55 -5.32 -8.43 7.26
C THR A 55 -6.16 -7.15 7.28
N CYS A 56 -5.75 -6.18 6.47
CA CYS A 56 -6.55 -5.02 6.10
C CYS A 56 -7.29 -5.31 4.80
N TYR A 57 -8.63 -5.20 4.84
CA TYR A 57 -9.53 -5.39 3.70
C TYR A 57 -10.02 -4.07 3.10
N GLY A 58 -9.71 -2.95 3.75
CA GLY A 58 -10.22 -1.66 3.32
C GLY A 58 -9.80 -0.54 4.25
N GLY A 59 -9.91 0.67 3.73
CA GLY A 59 -9.35 1.83 4.39
C GLY A 59 -9.69 3.11 3.68
N ALA A 60 -9.30 4.22 4.30
CA ALA A 60 -9.36 5.51 3.63
C ALA A 60 -8.22 5.62 2.63
N TYR A 61 -8.53 6.09 1.42
CA TYR A 61 -7.58 6.16 0.31
C TYR A 61 -6.45 7.14 0.59
N ILE A 62 -5.20 6.71 0.38
CA ILE A 62 -4.04 7.59 0.40
C ILE A 62 -3.49 7.73 -1.02
N ILE A 63 -3.03 6.63 -1.64
CA ILE A 63 -2.49 6.65 -3.01
C ILE A 63 -3.13 5.52 -3.82
N PRO A 64 -3.76 5.83 -4.96
CA PRO A 64 -4.12 7.16 -5.41
C PRO A 64 -5.20 7.76 -4.51
N TYR A 65 -5.17 9.07 -4.31
CA TYR A 65 -6.21 9.75 -3.54
C TYR A 65 -7.45 9.94 -4.40
N TYR A 66 -8.56 9.32 -3.99
CA TYR A 66 -9.84 9.44 -4.67
C TYR A 66 -10.85 10.08 -3.73
N ASN A 67 -11.48 11.18 -4.17
CA ASN A 67 -12.76 11.56 -3.60
C ASN A 67 -13.83 10.64 -4.21
N CYS A 68 -14.85 10.30 -3.43
CA CYS A 68 -15.93 9.41 -3.84
C CYS A 68 -16.48 9.89 -5.20
N ASN A 69 -16.55 8.98 -6.19
CA ASN A 69 -17.09 9.13 -7.56
C ASN A 69 -16.08 9.28 -8.72
N SER A 70 -14.77 9.16 -8.50
CA SER A 70 -13.80 9.18 -9.61
C SER A 70 -13.50 7.76 -10.13
N ILE A 71 -13.60 7.56 -11.45
CA ILE A 71 -13.11 6.35 -12.13
C ILE A 71 -11.61 6.27 -11.88
N ARG A 72 -11.14 5.14 -11.33
CA ARG A 72 -9.72 4.93 -11.08
C ARG A 72 -8.94 4.96 -12.38
N LYS A 73 -7.98 5.87 -12.47
CA LYS A 73 -7.04 5.98 -13.60
C LYS A 73 -5.62 5.63 -13.22
N GLU A 74 -5.37 5.38 -11.93
CA GLU A 74 -4.06 5.15 -11.35
C GLU A 74 -4.15 3.93 -10.43
N HIS A 75 -3.11 3.09 -10.45
CA HIS A 75 -2.95 1.97 -9.53
C HIS A 75 -1.48 1.88 -9.11
N VAL A 76 -1.25 1.28 -7.94
CA VAL A 76 0.09 1.01 -7.42
C VAL A 76 0.66 -0.16 -8.20
N VAL A 77 1.86 0.02 -8.73
CA VAL A 77 2.65 -1.03 -9.40
C VAL A 77 3.58 -1.69 -8.39
N TYR A 78 4.09 -0.91 -7.44
CA TYR A 78 5.01 -1.42 -6.43
C TYR A 78 5.16 -0.43 -5.27
N ALA A 79 5.47 -0.97 -4.09
CA ALA A 79 5.84 -0.20 -2.91
C ALA A 79 7.07 -0.79 -2.21
N LYS A 80 7.97 0.11 -1.78
CA LYS A 80 9.07 -0.17 -0.86
C LYS A 80 8.84 0.57 0.44
N TYR A 81 9.28 0.04 1.57
CA TYR A 81 9.10 0.73 2.85
C TYR A 81 10.17 0.36 3.86
N ASN A 82 10.45 1.27 4.78
CA ASN A 82 11.26 1.02 5.97
C ASN A 82 10.56 1.62 7.20
N LYS A 83 11.24 1.75 8.34
CA LYS A 83 10.60 2.31 9.56
C LYS A 83 10.09 3.75 9.40
N SER A 84 10.70 4.53 8.52
CA SER A 84 10.47 5.99 8.41
C SER A 84 9.74 6.40 7.14
N TRP A 85 9.85 5.60 6.08
CA TRP A 85 9.44 6.01 4.74
C TRP A 85 8.68 4.90 4.01
N ILE A 86 7.80 5.30 3.09
CA ILE A 86 7.20 4.45 2.06
C ILE A 86 7.51 5.08 0.71
N LEU A 87 8.11 4.32 -0.19
CA LEU A 87 8.29 4.66 -1.59
C LEU A 87 7.25 3.93 -2.42
N ILE A 88 6.56 4.64 -3.31
CA ILE A 88 5.47 4.07 -4.11
C ILE A 88 5.68 4.46 -5.57
N LYS A 89 5.50 3.48 -6.46
CA LYS A 89 5.40 3.69 -7.89
C LYS A 89 3.98 3.35 -8.32
N THR A 90 3.35 4.27 -9.05
CA THR A 90 2.04 4.04 -9.65
C THR A 90 2.12 4.12 -11.17
N ALA A 91 1.15 3.51 -11.84
CA ALA A 91 0.92 3.65 -13.26
C ALA A 91 -0.45 4.25 -13.51
N MET A 92 -0.49 5.28 -14.36
CA MET A 92 -1.71 5.90 -14.85
C MET A 92 -2.06 5.35 -16.24
N TYR A 93 -3.33 5.13 -16.51
CA TYR A 93 -3.83 4.77 -17.83
C TYR A 93 -4.36 6.01 -18.56
N ASN A 94 -3.95 6.16 -19.83
CA ASN A 94 -4.42 7.19 -20.77
C ASN A 94 -4.13 8.66 -20.36
N PRO A 95 -2.90 9.17 -20.59
CA PRO A 95 -1.74 8.51 -21.20
C PRO A 95 -1.02 7.59 -20.22
N TYR A 96 -0.38 6.53 -20.73
CA TYR A 96 0.44 5.64 -19.90
C TYR A 96 1.64 6.42 -19.33
N LYS A 97 1.63 6.65 -18.02
CA LYS A 97 2.69 7.38 -17.31
C LYS A 97 2.91 6.80 -15.93
N TYR A 98 4.16 6.81 -15.49
CA TYR A 98 4.50 6.49 -14.11
C TYR A 98 4.47 7.75 -13.26
N LYS A 99 4.07 7.59 -12.01
CA LYS A 99 4.21 8.61 -10.97
C LYS A 99 4.81 7.95 -9.74
N TYR A 100 5.59 8.73 -9.02
CA TYR A 100 6.32 8.28 -7.84
C TYR A 100 5.88 9.08 -6.65
N TYR A 101 5.79 8.44 -5.50
CA TYR A 101 5.45 9.08 -4.25
C TYR A 101 6.40 8.62 -3.16
N ILE A 102 6.68 9.51 -2.22
CA ILE A 102 7.36 9.17 -0.98
C ILE A 102 6.54 9.69 0.19
N ILE A 103 6.24 8.80 1.14
CA ILE A 103 5.49 9.12 2.36
C ILE A 103 6.45 9.06 3.55
N ASN A 104 6.50 10.14 4.32
CA ASN A 104 7.18 10.21 5.61
C ASN A 104 6.25 9.75 6.75
N LYS A 105 6.62 8.72 7.50
CA LYS A 105 5.79 8.13 8.58
C LYS A 105 5.77 8.92 9.89
N ARG A 106 6.25 10.16 9.92
CA ARG A 106 6.26 11.02 11.13
C ARG A 106 4.87 11.58 11.53
N PHE A 107 3.79 11.05 10.96
CA PHE A 107 2.42 11.35 11.36
C PHE A 107 1.90 10.36 12.42
N LYS A 108 0.79 10.72 13.08
CA LYS A 108 0.11 9.83 14.03
C LYS A 108 -0.60 8.70 13.29
N GLU A 109 -0.67 7.51 13.87
CA GLU A 109 -1.22 6.30 13.24
C GLU A 109 -2.63 6.47 12.61
N HIS A 110 -3.47 7.32 13.19
CA HIS A 110 -4.82 7.64 12.70
C HIS A 110 -4.95 9.08 12.15
N GLU A 111 -3.86 9.65 11.65
CA GLU A 111 -3.87 10.96 10.98
C GLU A 111 -4.75 10.92 9.73
N LYS A 112 -5.48 11.99 9.44
CA LYS A 112 -6.39 12.01 8.29
C LYS A 112 -5.63 11.86 6.96
N PRO A 113 -6.12 11.08 5.98
CA PRO A 113 -5.43 10.90 4.69
C PRO A 113 -5.10 12.21 3.97
N GLU A 114 -5.96 13.23 4.06
CA GLU A 114 -5.73 14.54 3.47
C GLU A 114 -4.52 15.24 4.08
N ILE A 115 -4.28 15.03 5.38
CA ILE A 115 -3.13 15.57 6.11
C ILE A 115 -1.88 14.77 5.74
N ILE A 116 -1.96 13.44 5.66
CA ILE A 116 -0.86 12.58 5.20
C ILE A 116 -0.40 13.01 3.81
N LEU A 117 -1.35 13.24 2.90
CA LEU A 117 -1.06 13.66 1.53
C LEU A 117 -0.49 15.06 1.43
N SER A 118 -1.03 16.02 2.17
CA SER A 118 -0.61 17.42 2.06
C SER A 118 0.67 17.76 2.81
N LYS A 119 1.00 17.04 3.90
CA LYS A 119 2.15 17.37 4.77
C LYS A 119 3.26 16.33 4.78
N PHE A 120 2.94 15.09 4.46
CA PHE A 120 3.86 13.97 4.64
C PHE A 120 4.12 13.20 3.34
N THR A 121 3.55 13.64 2.23
CA THR A 121 3.71 12.98 0.93
C THR A 121 4.25 13.95 -0.10
N ASP A 122 5.38 13.59 -0.70
CA ASP A 122 5.90 14.27 -1.89
C ASP A 122 5.67 13.39 -3.13
N SER A 123 5.36 14.02 -4.27
CA SER A 123 5.07 13.31 -5.52
C SER A 123 5.93 13.80 -6.68
N PHE A 124 6.33 12.89 -7.56
CA PHE A 124 7.27 13.13 -8.64
C PHE A 124 6.78 12.46 -9.93
N ASN A 125 6.98 13.15 -11.06
CA ASN A 125 6.59 12.62 -12.38
C ASN A 125 7.70 11.80 -13.05
N ASP A 126 8.88 11.73 -12.43
CA ASP A 126 10.04 11.01 -12.93
C ASP A 126 10.89 10.46 -11.77
N SER A 127 11.65 9.41 -12.05
CA SER A 127 12.47 8.72 -11.06
C SER A 127 13.72 9.51 -10.66
N ILE A 128 14.22 10.41 -11.51
CA ILE A 128 15.44 11.18 -11.25
C ILE A 128 15.17 12.21 -10.15
N SER A 129 14.04 12.90 -10.22
CA SER A 129 13.58 13.86 -9.21
C SER A 129 13.38 13.18 -7.85
N LEU A 130 12.78 11.98 -7.84
CA LEU A 130 12.64 11.17 -6.64
C LEU A 130 14.01 10.81 -6.03
N VAL A 131 14.94 10.29 -6.83
CA VAL A 131 16.27 9.90 -6.34
C VAL A 131 17.03 11.09 -5.78
N ARG A 132 16.95 12.27 -6.41
CA ARG A 132 17.54 13.51 -5.90
C ARG A 132 16.96 13.88 -4.54
N TYR A 133 15.64 13.79 -4.37
CA TYR A 133 15.00 14.01 -3.07
C TYR A 133 15.52 13.03 -2.03
N MET A 134 15.58 11.73 -2.36
CA MET A 134 16.09 10.71 -1.46
C MET A 134 17.54 10.98 -1.03
N GLN A 135 18.39 11.46 -1.95
CA GLN A 135 19.77 11.84 -1.64
C GLN A 135 19.86 13.02 -0.67
N ILE A 136 19.09 14.09 -0.92
CA ILE A 136 19.04 15.29 -0.06
C ILE A 136 18.57 14.94 1.36
N HIS A 137 17.62 14.01 1.46
CA HIS A 137 17.01 13.59 2.73
C HIS A 137 17.68 12.36 3.36
N HIS A 138 18.82 11.91 2.82
CA HIS A 138 19.58 10.75 3.31
C HIS A 138 18.73 9.47 3.45
N ILE A 139 17.87 9.20 2.46
CA ILE A 139 17.01 8.03 2.41
C ILE A 139 17.73 6.93 1.63
N ILE A 140 18.08 5.85 2.32
CA ILE A 140 18.85 4.74 1.76
C ILE A 140 17.88 3.65 1.26
N ASP A 141 17.92 3.36 -0.04
CA ASP A 141 17.04 2.36 -0.68
C ASP A 141 17.31 0.92 -0.22
N THR A 142 18.56 0.60 0.15
CA THR A 142 18.92 -0.76 0.62
C THR A 142 18.24 -1.14 1.93
N ASP A 143 17.78 -0.17 2.72
CA ASP A 143 17.09 -0.41 3.99
C ASP A 143 15.58 -0.62 3.80
N MET A 144 15.09 -0.55 2.57
CA MET A 144 13.67 -0.67 2.24
C MET A 144 13.31 -2.10 1.84
N GLN A 145 12.29 -2.64 2.52
CA GLN A 145 11.66 -3.90 2.16
C GLN A 145 10.79 -3.70 0.92
N THR A 146 10.90 -4.64 -0.02
CA THR A 146 10.22 -4.59 -1.32
C THR A 146 9.02 -5.53 -1.30
N HIS A 147 7.85 -5.03 -1.70
CA HIS A 147 6.75 -5.88 -2.15
C HIS A 147 6.72 -5.82 -3.68
N GLN A 148 6.98 -6.95 -4.33
CA GLN A 148 6.85 -7.16 -5.77
C GLN A 148 5.84 -8.31 -5.98
N GLU A 149 4.88 -8.09 -6.89
CA GLU A 149 4.01 -9.15 -7.43
C GLU A 149 4.85 -10.27 -8.09
#